data_AF-A0A3D3W8D6-F1
#
_entry.id   AF-A0A3D3W8D6-F1
#
_cell.length_a   1.000
_cell.length_b   1.000
_cell.length_c   1.000
_cell.angle_alpha   90.00
_cell.angle_beta   90.00
_cell.angle_gamma   90.00
#
_symmetry.space_group_name_H-M   'P 1'
#
loop_
_entity.id
_entity.type
_entity.pdbx_description
1 polymer ?
#
loop_
_entity_poly.entity_id
_entity_poly.type
_entity_poly.pdbx_seq_one_letter_code
_entity_poly.pdbx_strand_id
1 'polypeptide(L)'
;MPKTSNLNAMVLAKLQYLQDLYSKQFHLSISVFRQDGNEFSISSNQSLECAQSSFKHPGVCQNHLKRLLQQGETRLSTVIATCPFGMTTAIIPLGTALETDTMLAADFYLLIGKIRIRGIDDPFSVSSGREDETKQYDLVEFKKIIQLISFNMDFLFGLVKQSKIPLGHTQPIEKEILETLTHREKEILHLVSVGMSNQEISKNLFISEQTVKVHVSNILKKLQMKNRTQLALYEIQTS
;
A
#
# COMPACT_ATOMS: atom_id res chain seq x y z
N MET A 1 27.89 -12.80 9.14
CA MET A 1 26.65 -13.26 8.47
C MET A 1 25.54 -12.26 8.77
N PRO A 2 24.86 -11.68 7.76
CA PRO A 2 23.74 -10.77 8.01
C PRO A 2 22.61 -11.56 8.66
N LYS A 3 22.08 -11.08 9.79
CA LYS A 3 20.89 -11.67 10.43
C LYS A 3 19.72 -11.55 9.45
N THR A 4 18.98 -12.63 9.25
CA THR A 4 17.80 -12.76 8.38
C THR A 4 16.78 -11.61 8.54
N SER A 5 16.68 -11.01 9.73
CA SER A 5 15.82 -9.84 10.00
C SER A 5 16.21 -8.58 9.22
N ASN A 6 17.49 -8.36 8.93
CA ASN A 6 17.97 -7.17 8.22
C ASN A 6 17.68 -7.24 6.71
N LEU A 7 17.62 -8.45 6.16
CA LEU A 7 17.33 -8.68 4.75
C LEU A 7 15.84 -8.44 4.44
N ASN A 8 14.94 -8.79 5.36
CA ASN A 8 13.51 -8.48 5.27
C ASN A 8 13.26 -6.97 5.24
N ALA A 9 13.89 -6.22 6.14
CA ALA A 9 13.78 -4.77 6.19
C ALA A 9 14.31 -4.10 4.92
N MET A 10 15.43 -4.60 4.37
CA MET A 10 16.01 -4.10 3.13
C MET A 10 15.12 -4.38 1.90
N VAL A 11 14.51 -5.56 1.83
CA VAL A 11 13.58 -5.94 0.76
C VAL A 11 12.31 -5.08 0.83
N LEU A 12 11.72 -4.93 2.01
CA LEU A 12 10.55 -4.07 2.23
C LEU A 12 10.85 -2.60 1.93
N ALA A 13 12.03 -2.09 2.31
CA ALA A 13 12.44 -0.73 1.99
C ALA A 13 12.61 -0.51 0.48
N LYS A 14 13.16 -1.49 -0.25
CA LYS A 14 13.26 -1.44 -1.71
C LYS A 14 11.90 -1.53 -2.38
N LEU A 15 11.01 -2.38 -1.85
CA LEU A 15 9.64 -2.50 -2.31
C LEU A 15 8.93 -1.15 -2.20
N GLN A 16 8.94 -0.55 -1.00
CA GLN A 16 8.32 0.75 -0.76
C GLN A 16 8.90 1.84 -1.67
N TYR A 17 10.23 1.89 -1.82
CA TYR A 17 10.88 2.86 -2.71
C TYR A 17 10.40 2.74 -4.16
N LEU A 18 10.27 1.52 -4.69
CA LEU A 18 9.81 1.31 -6.06
C LEU A 18 8.33 1.62 -6.22
N GLN A 19 7.50 1.28 -5.24
CA GLN A 19 6.09 1.65 -5.25
C GLN A 19 5.94 3.17 -5.29
N ASP A 20 6.64 3.91 -4.42
CA ASP A 20 6.62 5.37 -4.38
C ASP A 20 7.13 6.00 -5.70
N LEU A 21 8.19 5.44 -6.27
CA LEU A 21 8.77 5.90 -7.53
C LEU A 21 7.77 5.75 -8.69
N TYR A 22 7.18 4.56 -8.86
CA TYR A 22 6.22 4.30 -9.92
C TYR A 22 4.91 5.05 -9.71
N SER A 23 4.43 5.14 -8.47
CA SER A 23 3.28 5.95 -8.09
C SER A 23 3.43 7.40 -8.51
N LYS A 24 4.58 8.00 -8.21
CA LYS A 24 4.87 9.38 -8.60
C LYS A 24 5.03 9.54 -10.11
N GLN A 25 5.76 8.64 -10.75
CA GLN A 25 6.03 8.71 -12.19
C GLN A 25 4.75 8.55 -13.02
N PHE A 26 3.91 7.58 -12.64
CA PHE A 26 2.74 7.16 -13.41
C PHE A 26 1.41 7.57 -12.77
N HIS A 27 1.41 8.36 -11.69
CA HIS A 27 0.18 8.89 -11.07
C HIS A 27 -0.87 7.80 -10.80
N LEU A 28 -0.43 6.70 -10.19
CA LEU A 28 -1.23 5.51 -9.91
C LEU A 28 -0.99 5.02 -8.48
N SER A 29 -1.93 4.26 -7.95
CA SER A 29 -1.77 3.61 -6.65
C SER A 29 -1.23 2.19 -6.84
N ILE A 30 -0.27 1.80 -6.01
CA ILE A 30 0.35 0.48 -6.05
C ILE A 30 0.33 -0.12 -4.64
N SER A 31 -0.16 -1.34 -4.54
CA SER A 31 -0.11 -2.15 -3.33
C SER A 31 0.23 -3.59 -3.65
N VAL A 32 0.83 -4.28 -2.70
CA VAL A 32 1.11 -5.71 -2.79
C VAL A 32 0.30 -6.42 -1.72
N PHE A 33 -0.33 -7.53 -2.09
CA PHE A 33 -1.09 -8.39 -1.21
C PHE A 33 -0.47 -9.79 -1.18
N ARG A 34 -0.66 -10.48 -0.07
CA ARG A 34 -0.39 -11.92 0.04
C ARG A 34 -1.60 -12.71 -0.48
N GLN A 35 -1.40 -14.00 -0.73
CA GLN A 35 -2.46 -14.94 -1.08
C GLN A 35 -3.60 -15.03 -0.04
N ASP A 36 -3.33 -14.71 1.23
CA ASP A 36 -4.36 -14.66 2.29
C ASP A 36 -5.25 -13.40 2.23
N GLY A 37 -5.00 -12.50 1.27
CA GLY A 37 -5.74 -11.25 1.08
C GLY A 37 -5.27 -10.09 1.96
N ASN A 38 -4.24 -10.29 2.79
CA ASN A 38 -3.67 -9.23 3.61
C ASN A 38 -2.69 -8.36 2.80
N GLU A 39 -2.69 -7.05 3.04
CA GLU A 39 -1.75 -6.13 2.41
C GLU A 39 -0.33 -6.42 2.94
N PHE A 40 0.62 -6.61 2.02
CA PHE A 40 2.02 -6.90 2.30
C PHE A 40 2.87 -5.62 2.41
N SER A 41 2.40 -4.51 1.83
CA SER A 41 3.13 -3.24 1.73
C SER A 41 2.22 -2.05 2.03
N ILE A 42 2.76 -0.93 2.50
CA ILE A 42 2.00 0.32 2.57
C ILE A 42 1.80 0.86 1.15
N SER A 43 0.54 1.08 0.76
CA SER A 43 0.18 1.71 -0.52
C SER A 43 0.99 3.01 -0.77
N SER A 44 1.55 3.15 -1.97
CA SER A 44 2.45 4.27 -2.36
C SER A 44 1.79 5.63 -2.61
N ASN A 45 0.49 5.73 -2.39
CA ASN A 45 -0.31 6.96 -2.47
C ASN A 45 -1.55 6.76 -1.55
N GLN A 46 -2.43 7.76 -1.44
CA GLN A 46 -3.80 7.54 -0.91
C GLN A 46 -4.32 6.18 -1.39
N SER A 47 -4.89 5.40 -0.45
CA SER A 47 -5.40 4.05 -0.64
C SER A 47 -6.10 3.87 -1.99
N LEU A 48 -6.11 2.66 -2.54
CA LEU A 48 -6.95 2.29 -3.69
C LEU A 48 -8.44 2.67 -3.53
N GLU A 49 -8.84 3.11 -2.34
CA GLU A 49 -10.08 3.82 -2.06
C GLU A 49 -10.28 4.98 -3.02
N CYS A 50 -11.30 4.83 -3.86
CA CYS A 50 -11.84 5.93 -4.64
C CYS A 50 -12.33 7.03 -3.66
N ALA A 51 -11.75 8.23 -3.76
CA ALA A 51 -12.11 9.38 -2.92
C ALA A 51 -13.61 9.75 -3.01
N GLN A 52 -14.30 9.36 -4.09
CA GLN A 52 -15.75 9.55 -4.24
C GLN A 52 -16.59 8.59 -3.38
N SER A 53 -16.02 7.46 -2.94
CA SER A 53 -16.75 6.35 -2.32
C SER A 53 -16.71 6.30 -0.79
N SER A 54 -15.69 6.89 -0.14
CA SER A 54 -15.62 6.97 1.33
C SER A 54 -16.80 7.72 1.95
N PHE A 55 -17.64 8.39 1.15
CA PHE A 55 -18.83 9.12 1.60
C PHE A 55 -20.18 8.59 1.07
N LYS A 56 -20.24 7.75 0.01
CA LYS A 56 -21.52 7.38 -0.62
C LYS A 56 -21.80 5.87 -0.74
N HIS A 57 -20.81 5.01 -1.01
CA HIS A 57 -21.06 3.58 -1.29
C HIS A 57 -19.90 2.64 -0.87
N PRO A 58 -19.60 2.48 0.43
CA PRO A 58 -18.44 1.72 0.91
C PRO A 58 -18.45 0.24 0.49
N GLY A 59 -19.63 -0.40 0.43
CA GLY A 59 -19.74 -1.82 0.05
C GLY A 59 -19.38 -2.14 -1.40
N VAL A 60 -19.51 -1.18 -2.32
CA VAL A 60 -19.24 -1.42 -3.76
C VAL A 60 -17.73 -1.55 -4.01
N CYS A 61 -16.92 -0.72 -3.35
CA CYS A 61 -15.46 -0.74 -3.50
C CYS A 61 -14.85 -2.02 -2.93
N GLN A 62 -15.25 -2.40 -1.71
CA GLN A 62 -14.78 -3.63 -1.06
C GLN A 62 -15.16 -4.89 -1.87
N ASN A 63 -16.39 -4.95 -2.37
CA ASN A 63 -16.84 -6.08 -3.19
C ASN A 63 -16.11 -6.14 -4.54
N HIS A 64 -15.84 -4.99 -5.17
CA HIS A 64 -15.07 -4.94 -6.41
C HIS A 64 -13.65 -5.48 -6.22
N LEU A 65 -12.96 -5.05 -5.15
CA LEU A 65 -11.63 -5.51 -4.79
C LEU A 65 -11.60 -7.02 -4.50
N LYS A 66 -12.55 -7.51 -3.69
CA LYS A 66 -12.66 -8.95 -3.37
C LYS A 66 -12.86 -9.80 -4.62
N ARG A 67 -13.72 -9.36 -5.54
CA ARG A 67 -13.95 -10.05 -6.82
C ARG A 67 -12.69 -10.07 -7.69
N LEU A 68 -11.95 -8.96 -7.74
CA LEU A 68 -10.70 -8.87 -8.48
C LEU A 68 -9.65 -9.83 -7.93
N LEU A 69 -9.45 -9.84 -6.60
CA LEU A 69 -8.55 -10.78 -5.93
C LEU A 69 -8.88 -12.23 -6.27
N GLN A 70 -10.15 -12.62 -6.11
CA GLN A 70 -10.62 -13.96 -6.43
C GLN A 70 -10.39 -14.33 -7.91
N GLN A 71 -10.57 -13.38 -8.83
CA GLN A 71 -10.31 -13.60 -10.26
C GLN A 71 -8.82 -13.77 -10.55
N GLY A 72 -7.95 -12.99 -9.90
CA GLY A 72 -6.49 -13.11 -10.02
C GLY A 72 -5.99 -14.46 -9.50
N GLU A 73 -6.49 -14.89 -8.35
CA GLU A 73 -6.18 -16.21 -7.74
C GLU A 73 -6.63 -17.37 -8.63
N THR A 74 -7.85 -17.30 -9.18
CA THR A 74 -8.41 -18.39 -9.99
C THR A 74 -7.74 -18.49 -11.36
N ARG A 75 -7.43 -17.34 -12.00
CA ARG A 75 -6.91 -17.31 -13.36
C ARG A 75 -5.40 -17.37 -13.45
N LEU A 76 -4.69 -17.08 -12.35
CA LEU A 76 -3.23 -16.97 -12.33
C LEU A 76 -2.71 -16.15 -13.52
N SER A 77 -3.36 -15.03 -13.80
CA SER A 77 -3.01 -14.12 -14.90
C SER A 77 -3.43 -12.70 -14.56
N THR A 78 -2.87 -11.72 -15.26
CA THR A 78 -3.26 -10.32 -15.09
C THR A 78 -4.74 -10.13 -15.37
N VAL A 79 -5.49 -9.60 -14.40
CA VAL A 79 -6.89 -9.23 -14.55
C VAL A 79 -6.99 -7.72 -14.43
N ILE A 80 -7.66 -7.09 -15.40
CA ILE A 80 -7.95 -5.66 -15.40
C ILE A 80 -9.47 -5.52 -15.34
N ALA A 81 -9.98 -4.77 -14.37
CA ALA A 81 -11.40 -4.47 -14.29
C ALA A 81 -11.64 -3.00 -13.96
N THR A 82 -12.74 -2.48 -14.50
CA THR A 82 -13.25 -1.15 -14.19
C THR A 82 -14.45 -1.31 -13.27
N CYS A 83 -14.50 -0.50 -12.21
CA CYS A 83 -15.64 -0.47 -11.29
C CYS A 83 -16.80 0.35 -11.89
N PRO A 84 -18.01 0.27 -11.32
CA PRO A 84 -19.16 1.03 -11.81
C PRO A 84 -18.94 2.56 -11.87
N PHE A 85 -17.99 3.09 -11.11
CA PHE A 85 -17.62 4.52 -11.06
C PHE A 85 -16.44 4.89 -12.00
N GLY A 86 -16.15 4.03 -12.99
CA GLY A 86 -15.11 4.28 -14.01
C GLY A 86 -13.65 4.11 -13.55
N MET A 87 -13.39 3.76 -12.29
CA MET A 87 -12.02 3.52 -11.81
C MET A 87 -11.54 2.15 -12.25
N THR A 88 -10.36 2.09 -12.87
CA THR A 88 -9.76 0.86 -13.36
C THR A 88 -8.64 0.40 -12.44
N THR A 89 -8.68 -0.89 -12.11
CA THR A 89 -7.67 -1.57 -11.29
C THR A 89 -7.20 -2.82 -12.01
N ALA A 90 -5.89 -3.04 -12.02
CA ALA A 90 -5.26 -4.26 -12.44
C ALA A 90 -4.76 -5.04 -11.23
N ILE A 91 -4.98 -6.35 -11.23
CA ILE A 91 -4.33 -7.29 -10.33
C ILE A 91 -3.38 -8.16 -11.14
N ILE A 92 -2.15 -8.27 -10.67
CA ILE A 92 -1.09 -9.03 -11.32
C ILE A 92 -0.52 -10.02 -10.30
N PRO A 93 -0.70 -11.32 -10.50
CA PRO A 93 -0.01 -12.33 -9.69
C PRO A 93 1.51 -12.23 -9.88
N LEU A 94 2.26 -12.26 -8.78
CA LEU A 94 3.72 -12.22 -8.75
C LEU A 94 4.29 -13.59 -8.38
N GLY A 95 5.38 -13.99 -9.01
CA GLY A 95 6.11 -15.23 -8.67
C GLY A 95 6.67 -16.06 -9.83
N THR A 96 6.73 -15.51 -11.04
CA THR A 96 6.90 -16.30 -12.27
C THR A 96 8.29 -16.37 -12.89
N ALA A 97 9.23 -15.48 -12.57
CA ALA A 97 10.28 -15.20 -13.57
C ALA A 97 11.44 -16.20 -13.70
N LEU A 98 11.39 -17.45 -13.20
CA LEU A 98 12.56 -18.33 -13.26
C LEU A 98 12.40 -19.76 -13.81
N GLU A 99 11.24 -20.44 -13.82
CA GLU A 99 11.28 -21.88 -14.17
C GLU A 99 10.22 -22.50 -15.11
N THR A 100 9.06 -21.91 -15.44
CA THR A 100 8.14 -22.49 -16.46
C THR A 100 7.18 -21.46 -17.07
N ASP A 101 6.87 -21.59 -18.37
CA ASP A 101 5.88 -20.76 -19.12
C ASP A 101 4.44 -20.79 -18.55
N THR A 102 4.16 -21.64 -17.57
CA THR A 102 2.84 -21.79 -16.94
C THR A 102 2.96 -21.55 -15.44
N MET A 103 2.20 -20.57 -14.91
CA MET A 103 2.15 -20.29 -13.48
C MET A 103 1.20 -21.26 -12.77
N LEU A 104 1.72 -21.98 -11.77
CA LEU A 104 0.95 -22.96 -10.98
C LEU A 104 0.40 -22.41 -9.66
N ALA A 105 1.03 -21.37 -9.11
CA ALA A 105 0.59 -20.66 -7.92
C ALA A 105 1.28 -19.29 -7.83
N ALA A 106 0.63 -18.32 -7.18
CA ALA A 106 1.20 -17.01 -6.88
C ALA A 106 1.08 -16.74 -5.37
N ASP A 107 2.21 -16.44 -4.73
CA ASP A 107 2.30 -16.14 -3.30
C ASP A 107 1.92 -14.68 -2.99
N PHE A 108 2.06 -13.81 -4.00
CA PHE A 108 1.81 -12.37 -3.91
C PHE A 108 1.02 -11.87 -5.11
N TYR A 109 0.28 -10.78 -4.89
CA TYR A 109 -0.52 -10.10 -5.90
C TYR A 109 -0.22 -8.61 -5.87
N LEU A 110 0.20 -8.07 -7.00
CA LEU A 110 0.38 -6.64 -7.21
C LEU A 110 -0.95 -6.03 -7.66
N LEU A 111 -1.41 -5.01 -6.96
CA LEU A 111 -2.55 -4.20 -7.37
C LEU A 111 -2.06 -2.84 -7.86
N ILE A 112 -2.51 -2.46 -9.06
CA ILE A 112 -2.24 -1.17 -9.68
C ILE A 112 -3.57 -0.53 -10.03
N GLY A 113 -3.88 0.63 -9.47
CA GLY A 113 -5.17 1.28 -9.69
C GLY A 113 -5.15 2.78 -9.49
N LYS A 114 -6.32 3.35 -9.17
CA LYS A 114 -6.56 4.80 -9.12
C LYS A 114 -6.33 5.49 -10.47
N ILE A 115 -6.83 4.89 -11.55
CA ILE A 115 -6.76 5.46 -12.89
C ILE A 115 -8.10 5.35 -13.63
N ARG A 116 -8.27 6.12 -14.70
CA ARG A 116 -9.36 5.96 -15.67
C ARG A 116 -8.80 5.56 -17.04
N ILE A 117 -9.51 4.67 -17.74
CA ILE A 117 -9.17 4.31 -19.12
C ILE A 117 -10.02 5.13 -20.07
N ARG A 118 -9.40 5.78 -21.06
CA ARG A 118 -10.12 6.56 -22.07
C ARG A 118 -11.08 5.68 -22.86
N GLY A 119 -12.32 6.15 -23.04
CA GLY A 119 -13.36 5.42 -23.77
C GLY A 119 -14.03 4.29 -22.98
N ILE A 120 -13.66 4.08 -21.71
CA ILE A 120 -14.47 3.29 -20.76
C ILE A 120 -15.26 4.29 -19.94
N ASP A 121 -16.48 4.59 -20.39
CA ASP A 121 -17.34 5.58 -19.76
C ASP A 121 -17.85 5.09 -18.39
N ASP A 122 -17.95 6.04 -17.46
CA ASP A 122 -18.64 5.86 -16.18
C ASP A 122 -20.12 6.26 -16.37
N PRO A 123 -21.07 5.32 -16.33
CA PRO A 123 -22.50 5.64 -16.45
C PRO A 123 -23.02 6.52 -15.29
N PHE A 124 -22.24 6.70 -14.22
CA PHE A 124 -22.54 7.50 -13.04
C PHE A 124 -21.68 8.76 -12.92
N SER A 125 -20.99 9.20 -13.98
CA SER A 125 -20.14 10.40 -13.95
C SER A 125 -20.99 11.68 -13.81
N VAL A 126 -21.52 11.91 -12.60
CA VAL A 126 -22.01 13.20 -12.18
C VAL A 126 -20.77 14.05 -12.00
N SER A 127 -20.67 15.12 -12.77
CA SER A 127 -19.67 16.18 -12.62
C SER A 127 -19.80 16.82 -11.24
N SER A 128 -19.29 16.16 -10.20
CA SER A 128 -19.01 16.80 -8.93
C SER A 128 -17.84 17.74 -9.20
N GLY A 129 -18.05 19.06 -9.06
CA GLY A 129 -17.06 20.11 -9.32
C GLY A 129 -15.84 20.12 -8.38
N ARG A 130 -15.34 18.96 -7.95
CA ARG A 130 -13.97 18.77 -7.50
C ARG A 130 -13.21 18.15 -8.66
N GLU A 131 -12.18 18.83 -9.14
CA GLU A 131 -11.22 18.29 -10.09
C GLU A 131 -10.66 16.98 -9.52
N ASP A 132 -11.12 15.85 -10.05
CA ASP A 132 -10.56 14.56 -9.74
C ASP A 132 -9.23 14.45 -10.50
N GLU A 133 -8.11 14.67 -9.82
CA GLU A 133 -6.74 14.63 -10.36
C GLU A 133 -6.33 13.23 -10.91
N THR A 134 -7.26 12.27 -10.93
CA THR A 134 -7.05 10.93 -11.48
C THR A 134 -6.66 10.99 -12.96
N LYS A 135 -5.46 10.50 -13.26
CA LYS A 135 -4.91 10.49 -14.62
C LYS A 135 -5.67 9.52 -15.54
N GLN A 136 -5.90 9.95 -16.77
CA GLN A 136 -6.51 9.14 -17.83
C GLN A 136 -5.46 8.51 -18.75
N TYR A 137 -5.57 7.20 -18.94
CA TYR A 137 -4.68 6.37 -19.74
C TYR A 137 -5.40 5.74 -20.94
N ASP A 138 -4.68 5.50 -22.03
CA ASP A 138 -5.12 4.52 -23.03
C ASP A 138 -4.88 3.08 -22.51
N LEU A 139 -5.71 2.11 -22.91
CA LEU A 139 -5.57 0.73 -22.44
C LEU A 139 -4.22 0.11 -22.84
N VAL A 140 -3.71 0.43 -24.02
CA VAL A 140 -2.40 -0.05 -24.51
C VAL A 140 -1.27 0.58 -23.71
N GLU A 141 -1.36 1.87 -23.40
CA GLU A 141 -0.40 2.56 -22.53
C GLU A 141 -0.39 1.95 -21.13
N PHE A 142 -1.57 1.73 -20.55
CA PHE A 142 -1.70 1.14 -19.22
C PHE A 142 -1.14 -0.28 -19.15
N LYS A 143 -1.39 -1.11 -20.18
CA LYS A 143 -0.80 -2.46 -20.28
C LYS A 143 0.73 -2.42 -20.29
N LYS A 144 1.34 -1.48 -21.01
CA LYS A 144 2.81 -1.32 -21.03
C LYS A 144 3.36 -0.94 -19.65
N ILE A 145 2.68 -0.06 -18.94
CA ILE A 145 3.04 0.34 -17.56
C ILE A 145 2.95 -0.87 -16.63
N ILE A 146 1.84 -1.63 -16.69
CA ILE A 146 1.66 -2.85 -15.89
C ILE A 146 2.78 -3.85 -16.16
N GLN A 147 3.13 -4.09 -17.44
CA GLN A 147 4.19 -5.02 -17.81
C GLN A 147 5.54 -4.59 -17.23
N LEU A 148 5.90 -3.31 -17.33
CA LEU A 148 7.14 -2.78 -16.77
C LEU A 148 7.18 -2.97 -15.24
N ILE A 149 6.11 -2.61 -14.54
CA ILE A 149 6.07 -2.70 -13.07
C ILE A 149 6.08 -4.17 -12.64
N SER A 150 5.27 -5.02 -13.27
CA SER A 150 5.22 -6.46 -13.00
C SER A 150 6.59 -7.09 -13.16
N PHE A 151 7.29 -6.84 -14.27
CA PHE A 151 8.61 -7.41 -14.52
C PHE A 151 9.62 -7.05 -13.41
N ASN A 152 9.65 -5.77 -13.01
CA ASN A 152 10.56 -5.32 -11.96
C ASN A 152 10.18 -5.89 -10.59
N MET A 153 8.88 -6.02 -10.30
CA MET A 153 8.39 -6.59 -9.04
C MET A 153 8.62 -8.10 -8.98
N ASP A 154 8.31 -8.84 -10.04
CA ASP A 154 8.57 -10.28 -10.15
C ASP A 154 10.04 -10.60 -9.93
N PHE A 155 10.96 -9.79 -10.47
CA PHE A 155 12.38 -9.95 -10.22
C PHE A 155 12.73 -9.80 -8.73
N LEU A 156 12.21 -8.77 -8.06
CA LEU A 156 12.44 -8.60 -6.61
C LEU A 156 11.93 -9.78 -5.81
N PHE A 157 10.68 -10.21 -6.06
CA PHE A 157 10.07 -11.33 -5.33
C PHE A 157 10.74 -12.66 -5.67
N GLY A 158 11.29 -12.82 -6.88
CA GLY A 158 12.16 -13.93 -7.26
C GLY A 158 13.44 -14.00 -6.41
N LEU A 159 14.09 -12.85 -6.18
CA LEU A 159 15.25 -12.78 -5.27
C LEU A 159 14.87 -13.18 -3.84
N VAL A 160 13.66 -12.80 -3.39
CA VAL A 160 13.21 -13.21 -2.05
C VAL A 160 12.98 -14.71 -1.97
N LYS A 161 12.33 -15.31 -2.98
CA LYS A 161 12.08 -16.75 -3.05
C LYS A 161 13.38 -17.57 -3.05
N GLN A 162 14.39 -17.16 -3.83
CA GLN A 162 15.69 -17.82 -3.88
C GLN A 162 16.45 -17.77 -2.55
N SER A 163 16.28 -16.69 -1.79
CA SER A 163 16.98 -16.50 -0.52
C SER A 163 16.45 -17.36 0.65
N LYS A 164 15.40 -18.17 0.45
CA LYS A 164 14.68 -18.93 1.50
C LYS A 164 14.30 -18.08 2.71
N ILE A 165 14.13 -16.78 2.50
CA ILE A 165 13.65 -15.86 3.51
C ILE A 165 12.17 -16.18 3.74
N PRO A 166 11.75 -16.54 4.96
CA PRO A 166 10.34 -16.59 5.26
C PRO A 166 9.77 -15.17 5.16
N LEU A 167 8.98 -14.92 4.11
CA LEU A 167 8.18 -13.70 3.92
C LEU A 167 6.83 -13.75 4.66
N GLY A 168 6.67 -14.67 5.62
CA GLY A 168 5.41 -14.96 6.30
C GLY A 168 5.44 -14.67 7.81
N HIS A 169 4.30 -14.17 8.30
CA HIS A 169 3.95 -13.67 9.63
C HIS A 169 4.56 -12.32 10.05
N THR A 170 3.80 -11.29 9.72
CA THR A 170 3.77 -10.07 10.52
C THR A 170 3.19 -10.44 11.90
N GLN A 171 3.92 -10.08 12.96
CA GLN A 171 3.80 -10.44 14.39
C GLN A 171 4.53 -11.72 14.82
N PRO A 172 5.65 -11.60 15.59
CA PRO A 172 5.77 -10.83 16.83
C PRO A 172 6.86 -9.73 16.86
N ILE A 173 7.44 -9.33 15.72
CA ILE A 173 8.42 -8.22 15.71
C ILE A 173 7.73 -6.86 15.95
N GLU A 174 6.51 -6.65 15.43
CA GLU A 174 5.77 -5.38 15.60
C GLU A 174 5.31 -5.14 17.04
N LYS A 175 4.93 -6.20 17.76
CA LYS A 175 4.55 -6.10 19.17
C LYS A 175 5.77 -5.79 20.04
N GLU A 176 6.92 -6.41 19.78
CA GLU A 176 8.19 -6.05 20.44
C GLU A 176 8.62 -4.60 20.16
N ILE A 177 8.45 -4.10 18.93
CA ILE A 177 8.78 -2.71 18.60
C ILE A 177 7.81 -1.73 19.28
N LEU A 178 6.50 -2.02 19.31
CA LEU A 178 5.53 -1.26 20.09
C LEU A 178 5.85 -1.29 21.59
N GLU A 179 6.40 -2.38 22.12
CA GLU A 179 6.91 -2.45 23.50
C GLU A 179 8.14 -1.56 23.74
N THR A 180 8.90 -1.18 22.71
CA THR A 180 10.00 -0.19 22.84
C THR A 180 9.52 1.27 22.98
N LEU A 181 8.25 1.54 22.65
CA LEU A 181 7.65 2.84 22.89
C LEU A 181 7.26 2.97 24.35
N THR A 182 7.69 4.07 24.96
CA THR A 182 7.23 4.46 26.29
C THR A 182 5.73 4.73 26.28
N HIS A 183 5.08 4.68 27.44
CA HIS A 183 3.66 5.00 27.57
C HIS A 183 3.33 6.37 26.93
N ARG A 184 4.20 7.36 27.14
CA ARG A 184 4.01 8.71 26.60
C ARG A 184 4.16 8.76 25.09
N GLU A 185 5.05 7.97 24.52
CA GLU A 185 5.22 7.85 23.07
C GLU A 185 4.02 7.17 22.41
N LYS A 186 3.40 6.18 23.07
CA LYS A 186 2.17 5.53 22.60
C LYS A 186 0.97 6.49 22.60
N GLU A 187 0.80 7.27 23.67
CA GLU A 187 -0.24 8.31 23.70
C GLU A 187 -0.06 9.32 22.56
N ILE A 188 1.17 9.79 22.34
CA ILE A 188 1.46 10.75 21.27
C ILE A 188 1.24 10.12 19.89
N LEU A 189 1.64 8.85 19.70
CA LEU A 189 1.39 8.09 18.48
C LEU A 189 -0.11 8.01 18.16
N HIS A 190 -0.93 7.67 19.15
CA HIS A 190 -2.38 7.64 19.02
C HIS A 190 -2.97 9.01 18.65
N LEU A 191 -2.53 10.09 19.32
CA LEU A 191 -3.03 11.44 19.00
C LEU A 191 -2.57 11.93 17.60
N VAL A 192 -1.42 11.45 17.12
CA VAL A 192 -0.94 11.69 15.75
C VAL A 192 -1.83 10.99 14.74
N SER A 193 -2.29 9.75 15.01
CA SER A 193 -3.10 8.95 14.10
C SER A 193 -4.51 9.52 13.88
N VAL A 194 -5.07 10.15 14.90
CA VAL A 194 -6.34 10.90 14.80
C VAL A 194 -6.19 12.31 14.19
N GLY A 195 -4.98 12.66 13.70
CA GLY A 195 -4.74 13.87 12.92
C GLY A 195 -4.47 15.14 13.74
N MET A 196 -4.27 15.06 15.06
CA MET A 196 -3.96 16.25 15.85
C MET A 196 -2.60 16.84 15.46
N SER A 197 -2.45 18.16 15.51
CA SER A 197 -1.19 18.88 15.38
C SER A 197 -0.35 18.82 16.66
N ASN A 198 0.94 19.17 16.59
CA ASN A 198 1.78 19.21 17.80
C ASN A 198 1.26 20.18 18.86
N GLN A 199 0.62 21.27 18.44
CA GLN A 199 0.03 22.27 19.33
C GLN A 199 -1.25 21.74 20.01
N GLU A 200 -2.06 20.95 19.32
CA GLU A 200 -3.24 20.31 19.90
C GLU A 200 -2.84 19.18 20.86
N ILE A 201 -1.83 18.38 20.49
CA ILE A 201 -1.27 17.35 21.37
C ILE A 201 -0.69 17.98 22.63
N SER A 202 0.04 19.10 22.48
CA SER A 202 0.67 19.76 23.63
C SER A 202 -0.39 20.26 24.63
N LYS A 203 -1.53 20.77 24.13
CA LYS A 203 -2.68 21.15 24.95
C LYS A 203 -3.35 19.95 25.62
N ASN A 204 -3.63 18.89 24.87
CA ASN A 204 -4.26 17.67 25.40
C ASN A 204 -3.43 16.98 26.48
N LEU A 205 -2.10 17.01 26.30
CA LEU A 205 -1.16 16.30 27.16
C LEU A 205 -0.51 17.21 28.23
N PHE A 206 -0.87 18.48 28.29
CA PHE A 206 -0.32 19.50 29.21
C PHE A 206 1.22 19.58 29.20
N ILE A 207 1.82 19.58 28.00
CA ILE A 207 3.28 19.69 27.78
C ILE A 207 3.59 20.78 26.76
N SER A 208 4.87 21.11 26.56
CA SER A 208 5.27 22.07 25.52
C SER A 208 5.19 21.46 24.11
N GLU A 209 4.88 22.28 23.10
CA GLU A 209 4.90 21.85 21.69
C GLU A 209 6.29 21.31 21.29
N GLN A 210 7.36 21.89 21.83
CA GLN A 210 8.72 21.42 21.62
C GLN A 210 8.94 20.01 22.17
N THR A 211 8.37 19.70 23.34
CA THR A 211 8.40 18.36 23.92
C THR A 211 7.68 17.35 23.02
N VAL A 212 6.54 17.73 22.44
CA VAL A 212 5.83 16.89 21.45
C VAL A 212 6.71 16.62 20.23
N LYS A 213 7.37 17.64 19.67
CA LYS A 213 8.30 17.49 18.53
C LYS A 213 9.42 16.49 18.83
N VAL A 214 9.99 16.55 20.03
CA VAL A 214 11.03 15.61 20.48
C VAL A 214 10.48 14.19 20.54
N HIS A 215 9.31 13.98 21.15
CA HIS A 215 8.70 12.65 21.18
C HIS A 215 8.38 12.11 19.79
N VAL A 216 7.77 12.91 18.91
CA VAL A 216 7.49 12.51 17.52
C VAL A 216 8.78 12.12 16.79
N SER A 217 9.87 12.90 16.97
CA SER A 217 11.18 12.56 16.39
C SER A 217 11.73 11.25 16.93
N ASN A 218 11.58 10.99 18.23
CA ASN A 218 12.03 9.75 18.86
C ASN A 218 11.21 8.54 18.39
N ILE A 219 9.88 8.69 18.24
CA ILE A 219 9.03 7.64 17.70
C ILE A 219 9.42 7.33 16.25
N LEU A 220 9.60 8.35 15.41
CA LEU A 220 10.09 8.17 14.04
C LEU A 220 11.42 7.39 14.01
N LYS A 221 12.36 7.72 14.89
CA LYS A 221 13.65 7.00 14.99
C LYS A 221 13.46 5.55 15.45
N LYS A 222 12.66 5.31 16.49
CA LYS A 222 12.41 3.97 17.05
C LYS A 222 11.69 3.07 16.04
N LEU A 223 10.72 3.61 15.30
CA LEU A 223 9.96 2.91 14.27
C LEU A 223 10.62 2.94 12.89
N GLN A 224 11.80 3.59 12.75
CA GLN A 224 12.53 3.77 11.49
C GLN A 224 11.71 4.44 10.38
N MET A 225 10.82 5.35 10.75
CA MET A 225 9.94 6.10 9.84
C MET A 225 10.52 7.47 9.52
N LYS A 226 10.12 8.02 8.36
CA LYS A 226 10.65 9.27 7.81
C LYS A 226 9.77 10.47 8.09
N ASN A 227 8.46 10.28 8.23
CA ASN A 227 7.53 11.40 8.39
C ASN A 227 6.29 11.06 9.23
N ARG A 228 5.62 12.12 9.70
CA ARG A 228 4.41 12.03 10.53
C ARG A 228 3.28 11.24 9.87
N THR A 229 3.16 11.31 8.54
CA THR A 229 2.12 10.59 7.79
C THR A 229 2.30 9.08 7.89
N GLN A 230 3.54 8.58 7.73
CA GLN A 230 3.86 7.17 7.95
C GLN A 230 3.54 6.73 9.38
N LEU A 231 3.84 7.60 10.34
CA LEU A 231 3.56 7.44 11.76
C LEU A 231 2.05 7.28 12.05
N ALA A 232 1.22 8.14 11.44
CA ALA A 232 -0.23 8.10 11.58
C ALA A 232 -0.85 6.86 10.94
N LEU A 233 -0.40 6.50 9.73
CA LEU A 233 -0.87 5.32 9.01
C LEU A 233 -0.51 4.03 9.75
N TYR A 234 0.70 3.97 10.33
CA TYR A 234 1.17 2.82 11.10
C TYR A 234 0.22 2.48 12.26
N GLU A 235 -0.12 3.46 13.10
CA GLU A 235 -1.01 3.22 14.25
C GLU A 235 -2.40 2.74 13.81
N ILE A 236 -2.96 3.31 12.73
CA ILE A 236 -4.27 2.91 12.19
C ILE A 236 -4.26 1.44 11.75
N GLN A 237 -3.13 0.95 11.24
CA GLN A 237 -2.98 -0.43 10.77
C GLN A 237 -2.71 -1.43 11.90
N THR A 238 -2.14 -0.99 13.02
CA THR A 238 -1.74 -1.85 14.15
C THR A 238 -2.67 -1.79 15.36
N SER A 239 -3.68 -0.91 15.37
CA SER A 239 -4.65 -0.73 16.47
C SER A 239 -5.85 -1.66 16.41
#